data_AF-A0A4Q9VGU8-F1
#
_entry.id   AF-A0A4Q9VGU8-F1
#
_cell.length_a   1.000
_cell.length_b   1.000
_cell.length_c   1.000
_cell.angle_alpha   90.00
_cell.angle_beta   90.00
_cell.angle_gamma   90.00
#
_symmetry.space_group_name_H-M   'P 1'
#
loop_
_entity.id
_entity.type
_entity.pdbx_description
1 polymer ?
#
loop_
_entity_poly.entity_id
_entity_poly.type
_entity_poly.pdbx_seq_one_letter_code
_entity_poly.pdbx_strand_id
1 'polypeptide(L)'
;MRALVLAALVVLAAALGGCKSDGTDKPKLALVDTPDPITTGSVPMAFSVEPGVEAWYRERGSVVPLGSRPAYCHGFGCEFRAVIPLDDDDEAALARIFQAHGGSPAAERVAVDLADQWWEKRADREIGAPPDKRGSDLADAHHAGQTDCIDEATNTTTLLLHLEQRGLLRFHHVQRPESRGAFLYAHATAVMRDRTTGTDWIADSWMRDSGDPIDVMPLEEWFSRAYVDPVS
;
A
#
# COMPACT_ATOMS: atom_id res chain seq x y z
N MET A 1 -64.60 27.41 -27.15
CA MET A 1 -63.43 27.55 -26.26
C MET A 1 -62.61 26.28 -26.30
N ARG A 2 -61.43 26.30 -26.93
CA ARG A 2 -60.29 25.44 -26.59
C ARG A 2 -59.07 25.99 -27.33
N ALA A 3 -58.16 26.52 -26.53
CA ALA A 3 -56.99 27.27 -26.93
C ALA A 3 -55.84 26.34 -27.36
N LEU A 4 -54.98 26.94 -28.18
CA LEU A 4 -53.69 26.45 -28.66
C LEU A 4 -52.79 25.90 -27.55
N VAL A 5 -52.05 24.84 -27.87
CA VAL A 5 -50.73 24.57 -27.27
C VAL A 5 -49.77 24.18 -28.40
N LEU A 6 -48.92 25.12 -28.81
CA LEU A 6 -47.72 24.83 -29.60
C LEU A 6 -46.69 24.19 -28.67
N ALA A 7 -46.30 22.95 -28.92
CA ALA A 7 -45.14 22.34 -28.30
C ALA A 7 -43.91 22.63 -29.17
N ALA A 8 -42.94 23.36 -28.62
CA ALA A 8 -41.64 23.57 -29.25
C ALA A 8 -40.79 22.30 -29.10
N LEU A 9 -40.39 21.69 -30.22
CA LEU A 9 -39.36 20.66 -30.25
C LEU A 9 -38.00 21.30 -29.95
N VAL A 10 -37.35 20.88 -28.87
CA VAL A 10 -35.91 21.07 -28.66
C VAL A 10 -35.22 19.76 -29.04
N VAL A 11 -34.57 19.74 -30.21
CA VAL A 11 -33.69 18.64 -30.62
C VAL A 11 -32.31 18.93 -30.05
N LEU A 12 -31.92 18.23 -28.98
CA LEU A 12 -30.52 18.18 -28.54
C LEU A 12 -29.80 17.13 -29.39
N ALA A 13 -28.95 17.58 -30.31
CA ALA A 13 -28.01 16.72 -31.01
C ALA A 13 -26.88 16.33 -30.05
N ALA A 14 -26.89 15.11 -29.54
CA ALA A 14 -25.75 14.52 -28.86
C ALA A 14 -24.72 14.08 -29.92
N ALA A 15 -23.59 14.78 -29.99
CA ALA A 15 -22.46 14.38 -30.81
C ALA A 15 -21.81 13.13 -30.17
N LEU A 16 -22.02 11.98 -30.79
CA LEU A 16 -21.26 10.75 -30.52
C LEU A 16 -19.87 10.90 -31.15
N GLY A 17 -18.96 11.55 -30.43
CA GLY A 17 -17.52 11.46 -30.69
C GLY A 17 -16.97 10.21 -30.02
N GLY A 18 -16.87 9.11 -30.78
CA GLY A 18 -16.13 7.94 -30.34
C GLY A 18 -14.64 8.25 -30.29
N CYS A 19 -14.00 7.97 -29.15
CA CYS A 19 -12.55 7.91 -29.06
C CYS A 19 -12.11 6.44 -29.08
N LYS A 20 -11.49 6.11 -30.20
CA LYS A 20 -10.75 4.88 -30.48
C LYS A 20 -9.43 4.95 -29.70
N SER A 21 -9.14 3.99 -28.83
CA SER A 21 -7.84 3.92 -28.17
C SER A 21 -6.82 3.26 -29.11
N ASP A 22 -5.79 4.00 -29.46
CA ASP A 22 -4.55 3.51 -30.03
C ASP A 22 -3.63 3.07 -28.90
N GLY A 23 -3.30 1.77 -28.88
CA GLY A 23 -2.55 1.11 -27.81
C GLY A 23 -1.08 1.50 -27.77
N THR A 24 -0.76 2.66 -27.19
CA THR A 24 0.62 3.06 -26.86
C THR A 24 0.75 3.81 -25.53
N ASP A 25 -0.08 3.50 -24.53
CA ASP A 25 0.12 4.06 -23.18
C ASP A 25 1.03 3.16 -22.35
N LYS A 26 2.25 3.65 -22.09
CA LYS A 26 3.12 3.11 -21.05
C LYS A 26 2.46 3.37 -19.69
N PRO A 27 2.51 2.43 -18.72
CA PRO A 27 1.95 2.65 -17.40
C PRO A 27 2.63 3.88 -16.75
N LYS A 28 1.82 4.81 -16.25
CA LYS A 28 2.30 5.98 -15.51
C LYS A 28 2.85 5.48 -14.17
N LEU A 29 4.17 5.51 -14.01
CA LEU A 29 4.82 5.42 -12.70
C LEU A 29 4.17 6.48 -11.80
N ALA A 30 3.66 6.09 -10.63
CA ALA A 30 3.10 7.02 -9.67
C ALA A 30 4.22 7.93 -9.09
N LEU A 31 4.11 9.23 -9.38
CA LEU A 31 4.76 10.39 -8.74
C LEU A 31 5.96 10.13 -7.80
N VAL A 32 7.16 9.93 -8.36
CA VAL A 32 8.44 9.85 -7.60
C VAL A 32 9.26 11.17 -7.67
N ASP A 33 8.77 12.21 -8.35
CA ASP A 33 9.62 13.31 -8.83
C ASP A 33 9.64 14.59 -7.98
N THR A 34 9.82 14.48 -6.66
CA THR A 34 10.25 15.65 -5.84
C THR A 34 11.60 15.36 -5.18
N PRO A 35 12.69 16.07 -5.56
CA PRO A 35 13.95 15.98 -4.85
C PRO A 35 13.83 16.69 -3.49
N ASP A 36 14.06 15.94 -2.41
CA ASP A 36 14.07 16.47 -1.05
C ASP A 36 15.40 17.23 -0.74
N PRO A 37 15.36 18.37 -0.02
CA PRO A 37 16.56 19.08 0.40
C PRO A 37 17.35 18.27 1.44
N ILE A 38 18.59 17.89 1.09
CA ILE A 38 19.49 17.11 1.94
C ILE A 38 19.89 17.93 3.17
N THR A 39 19.41 17.53 4.35
CA THR A 39 19.98 17.97 5.64
C THR A 39 20.82 16.82 6.18
N THR A 40 22.14 16.99 6.21
CA THR A 40 23.07 15.93 6.64
C THR A 40 23.25 15.95 8.15
N GLY A 41 22.75 14.92 8.83
CA GLY A 41 23.09 14.64 10.21
C GLY A 41 22.19 13.60 10.87
N SER A 42 22.50 12.31 10.73
CA SER A 42 21.91 11.28 11.60
C SER A 42 22.90 10.15 11.87
N VAL A 43 23.13 9.89 13.16
CA VAL A 43 23.89 8.77 13.70
C VAL A 43 23.14 7.48 13.34
N PRO A 44 23.81 6.36 12.98
CA PRO A 44 23.12 5.10 12.73
C PRO A 44 22.43 4.62 14.01
N MET A 45 21.10 4.68 14.03
CA MET A 45 20.31 4.07 15.09
C MET A 45 20.26 2.56 14.86
N ALA A 46 20.54 1.77 15.91
CA ALA A 46 20.29 0.34 15.89
C ALA A 46 18.80 0.08 15.64
N PHE A 47 18.47 -0.99 14.91
CA PHE A 47 17.09 -1.40 14.67
C PHE A 47 16.32 -1.51 16.00
N SER A 48 15.19 -0.82 16.06
CA SER A 48 14.25 -0.89 17.18
C SER A 48 12.83 -0.84 16.63
N VAL A 49 11.92 -1.54 17.29
CA VAL A 49 10.50 -1.49 16.97
C VAL A 49 9.85 -0.44 17.87
N GLU A 50 9.17 0.52 17.26
CA GLU A 50 8.52 1.60 18.01
C GLU A 50 7.35 1.05 18.86
N PRO A 51 7.14 1.55 20.10
CA PRO A 51 6.05 1.08 20.96
C PRO A 51 4.66 1.17 20.32
N GLY A 52 4.46 2.16 19.44
CA GLY A 52 3.22 2.31 18.66
C GLY A 52 3.00 1.16 17.66
N VAL A 53 4.07 0.67 17.04
CA VAL A 53 4.04 -0.50 16.15
C VAL A 53 3.69 -1.74 16.97
N GLU A 54 4.35 -1.96 18.10
CA GLU A 54 4.03 -3.10 18.98
C GLU A 54 2.56 -3.09 19.42
N ALA A 55 2.03 -1.91 19.77
CA ALA A 55 0.63 -1.74 20.13
C ALA A 55 -0.32 -2.11 18.98
N TRP A 56 0.00 -1.72 17.73
CA TRP A 56 -0.79 -2.04 16.54
C TRP A 56 -0.99 -3.56 16.38
N TYR A 57 0.09 -4.34 16.46
CA TYR A 57 0.02 -5.80 16.36
C TYR A 57 -0.77 -6.42 17.53
N ARG A 58 -0.52 -5.95 18.75
CA ARG A 58 -1.21 -6.45 19.96
C ARG A 58 -2.72 -6.23 19.89
N GLU A 59 -3.17 -5.06 19.44
CA GLU A 59 -4.60 -4.73 19.26
C GLU A 59 -5.31 -5.67 18.28
N ARG A 60 -4.56 -6.24 17.33
CA ARG A 60 -5.06 -7.17 16.30
C ARG A 60 -4.78 -8.63 16.61
N GLY A 61 -4.32 -8.95 17.83
CA GLY A 61 -3.95 -10.31 18.20
C GLY A 61 -2.87 -10.94 17.31
N SER A 62 -2.03 -10.10 16.68
CA SER A 62 -0.89 -10.53 15.86
C SER A 62 0.42 -10.28 16.62
N VAL A 63 1.53 -10.75 16.06
CA VAL A 63 2.87 -10.63 16.65
C VAL A 63 3.79 -9.86 15.72
N VAL A 64 4.68 -9.06 16.30
CA VAL A 64 5.72 -8.34 15.56
C VAL A 64 6.65 -9.36 14.86
N PRO A 65 6.92 -9.23 13.56
CA PRO A 65 7.71 -10.19 12.80
C PRO A 65 9.22 -10.02 13.05
N LEU A 66 9.75 -10.67 14.09
CA LEU A 66 11.18 -10.56 14.46
C LEU A 66 12.08 -11.66 13.86
N GLY A 67 11.61 -12.42 12.86
CA GLY A 67 12.36 -13.52 12.24
C GLY A 67 11.98 -13.77 10.78
N SER A 68 12.48 -14.84 10.16
CA SER A 68 12.24 -15.19 8.74
C SER A 68 10.91 -15.90 8.45
N ARG A 69 9.97 -15.82 9.39
CA ARG A 69 8.64 -16.45 9.26
C ARG A 69 7.53 -15.44 9.61
N PRO A 70 7.48 -14.29 8.93
CA PRO A 70 6.43 -13.29 9.13
C PRO A 70 5.04 -13.90 8.98
N ALA A 71 4.10 -13.39 9.78
CA ALA A 71 2.69 -13.70 9.61
C ALA A 71 2.09 -12.73 8.58
N TYR A 72 1.16 -13.23 7.78
CA TYR A 72 0.35 -12.47 6.84
C TYR A 72 -1.11 -12.57 7.27
N CYS A 73 -1.71 -11.42 7.59
CA CYS A 73 -3.11 -11.27 7.98
C CYS A 73 -4.01 -11.31 6.74
N HIS A 74 -5.13 -12.01 6.82
CA HIS A 74 -6.17 -12.00 5.79
C HIS A 74 -7.53 -12.40 6.38
N GLY A 75 -8.59 -12.33 5.58
CA GLY A 75 -9.98 -12.61 5.99
C GLY A 75 -10.71 -11.43 6.62
N PHE A 76 -10.11 -10.23 6.59
CA PHE A 76 -10.54 -8.98 7.22
C PHE A 76 -10.29 -8.94 8.73
N GLY A 77 -9.74 -7.84 9.23
CA GLY A 77 -9.46 -7.63 10.65
C GLY A 77 -8.44 -8.61 11.25
N CYS A 78 -7.56 -9.16 10.42
CA CYS A 78 -6.60 -10.20 10.70
C CYS A 78 -7.27 -11.44 11.32
N GLU A 79 -8.38 -11.88 10.75
CA GLU A 79 -9.07 -13.10 11.20
C GLU A 79 -8.16 -14.32 11.02
N PHE A 80 -7.64 -14.49 9.81
CA PHE A 80 -6.71 -15.54 9.46
C PHE A 80 -5.27 -15.02 9.46
N ARG A 81 -4.34 -15.92 9.78
CA ARG A 81 -2.89 -15.65 9.79
C ARG A 81 -2.18 -16.79 9.10
N ALA A 82 -1.64 -16.54 7.93
CA ALA A 82 -0.73 -17.46 7.25
C ALA A 82 0.70 -17.16 7.67
N VAL A 83 1.51 -18.20 7.92
CA VAL A 83 2.95 -18.00 8.12
C VAL A 83 3.61 -18.04 6.76
N ILE A 84 4.34 -16.99 6.39
CA ILE A 84 5.08 -16.92 5.14
C ILE A 84 6.56 -17.19 5.44
N PRO A 85 7.06 -18.40 5.20
CA PRO A 85 8.47 -18.71 5.39
C PRO A 85 9.29 -18.03 4.29
N LEU A 86 10.24 -17.17 4.67
CA LEU A 86 11.17 -16.55 3.76
C LEU A 86 12.48 -17.34 3.77
N ASP A 87 12.80 -17.95 2.63
CA ASP A 87 14.04 -18.69 2.43
C ASP A 87 15.16 -17.81 1.87
N ASP A 88 16.34 -18.38 1.65
CA ASP A 88 17.50 -17.63 1.15
C ASP A 88 17.27 -17.02 -0.24
N ASP A 89 16.45 -17.64 -1.09
CA ASP A 89 16.14 -17.13 -2.43
C ASP A 89 15.18 -15.93 -2.35
N ASP A 90 14.20 -16.00 -1.44
CA ASP A 90 13.30 -14.91 -1.10
C ASP A 90 14.07 -13.69 -0.55
N GLU A 91 14.96 -13.92 0.42
CA GLU A 91 15.80 -12.87 1.01
C GLU A 91 16.72 -12.25 -0.05
N ALA A 92 17.27 -13.07 -0.95
CA ALA A 92 18.09 -12.58 -2.06
C ALA A 92 17.26 -11.78 -3.08
N ALA A 93 15.98 -12.13 -3.30
CA ALA A 93 15.09 -11.38 -4.17
C ALA A 93 14.84 -9.96 -3.63
N LEU A 94 14.48 -9.84 -2.36
CA LEU A 94 14.33 -8.56 -1.68
C LEU A 94 15.63 -7.74 -1.71
N ALA A 95 16.76 -8.36 -1.38
CA ALA A 95 18.05 -7.68 -1.40
C ALA A 95 18.40 -7.12 -2.79
N ARG A 96 18.08 -7.83 -3.88
CA ARG A 96 18.30 -7.36 -5.26
C ARG A 96 17.46 -6.12 -5.59
N ILE A 97 16.20 -6.08 -5.15
CA ILE A 97 15.32 -4.90 -5.33
C ILE A 97 15.98 -3.67 -4.69
N PHE A 98 16.40 -3.78 -3.42
CA PHE A 98 17.03 -2.67 -2.69
C PHE A 98 18.45 -2.37 -3.15
N GLN A 99 19.19 -3.32 -3.73
CA GLN A 99 20.48 -3.05 -4.34
C GLN A 99 20.32 -2.19 -5.61
N ALA A 100 19.29 -2.45 -6.42
CA ALA A 100 19.01 -1.69 -7.63
C ALA A 100 18.45 -0.29 -7.35
N HIS A 101 17.71 -0.13 -6.25
CA HIS A 101 16.94 1.08 -5.96
C HIS A 101 17.26 1.77 -4.62
N GLY A 102 18.21 1.30 -3.82
CA GLY A 102 18.46 1.87 -2.48
C GLY A 102 19.35 3.11 -2.46
N GLY A 103 19.61 3.80 -3.58
CA GLY A 103 20.65 4.84 -3.67
C GLY A 103 20.32 6.20 -3.01
N SER A 104 19.05 6.47 -2.77
CA SER A 104 18.53 7.72 -2.18
C SER A 104 17.18 7.44 -1.48
N PRO A 105 16.66 8.37 -0.64
CA PRO A 105 15.32 8.19 -0.06
C PRO A 105 14.24 7.97 -1.12
N ALA A 106 14.21 8.78 -2.18
CA ALA A 106 13.24 8.63 -3.27
C ALA A 106 13.36 7.27 -3.98
N ALA A 107 14.58 6.79 -4.22
CA ALA A 107 14.78 5.49 -4.86
C ALA A 107 14.39 4.33 -3.90
N GLU A 108 14.64 4.47 -2.59
CA GLU A 108 14.22 3.47 -1.60
C GLU A 108 12.70 3.35 -1.52
N ARG A 109 11.96 4.46 -1.71
CA ARG A 109 10.49 4.43 -1.83
C ARG A 109 10.01 3.61 -3.03
N VAL A 110 10.73 3.66 -4.16
CA VAL A 110 10.49 2.77 -5.32
C VAL A 110 10.81 1.32 -4.98
N ALA A 111 11.89 1.09 -4.21
CA ALA A 111 12.22 -0.26 -3.75
C ALA A 111 11.14 -0.86 -2.84
N VAL A 112 10.53 -0.03 -1.98
CA VAL A 112 9.40 -0.42 -1.12
C VAL A 112 8.19 -0.81 -1.94
N ASP A 113 7.79 -0.01 -2.95
CA ASP A 113 6.69 -0.37 -3.86
C ASP A 113 6.91 -1.72 -4.55
N LEU A 114 8.11 -1.94 -5.11
CA LEU A 114 8.45 -3.20 -5.77
C LEU A 114 8.52 -4.38 -4.80
N ALA A 115 8.98 -4.15 -3.56
CA ALA A 115 9.05 -5.19 -2.54
C ALA A 115 7.67 -5.60 -2.05
N ASP A 116 6.73 -4.65 -1.91
CA ASP A 116 5.35 -4.93 -1.54
C ASP A 116 4.63 -5.75 -2.62
N GLN A 117 4.78 -5.35 -3.89
CA GLN A 117 4.30 -6.13 -5.04
C GLN A 117 4.83 -7.57 -5.08
N TRP A 118 6.09 -7.76 -4.68
CA TRP A 118 6.71 -9.08 -4.59
C TRP A 118 6.17 -9.88 -3.39
N TRP A 119 5.97 -9.20 -2.25
CA TRP A 119 5.53 -9.78 -0.99
C TRP A 119 4.12 -10.32 -1.08
N GLU A 120 3.21 -9.54 -1.65
CA GLU A 120 1.84 -9.92 -1.99
C GLU A 120 1.80 -11.22 -2.80
N LYS A 121 2.53 -11.26 -3.92
CA LYS A 121 2.65 -12.46 -4.76
C LYS A 121 3.30 -13.64 -4.05
N ARG A 122 4.19 -13.40 -3.09
CA ARG A 122 4.83 -14.45 -2.29
C ARG A 122 3.84 -15.02 -1.27
N ALA A 123 3.02 -14.17 -0.67
CA ALA A 123 1.97 -14.55 0.27
C ALA A 123 0.86 -15.33 -0.43
N ASP A 124 0.37 -14.87 -1.58
CA ASP A 124 -0.63 -15.57 -2.39
C ASP A 124 -0.26 -17.03 -2.66
N ARG A 125 0.98 -17.26 -3.08
CA ARG A 125 1.51 -18.61 -3.35
C ARG A 125 1.51 -19.50 -2.12
N GLU A 126 1.78 -18.93 -0.94
CA GLU A 126 1.80 -19.67 0.33
C GLU A 126 0.39 -19.96 0.83
N ILE A 127 -0.50 -18.97 0.75
CA ILE A 127 -1.89 -19.07 1.23
C ILE A 127 -2.66 -20.05 0.36
N GLY A 128 -2.41 -20.06 -0.96
CA GLY A 128 -3.05 -20.99 -1.91
C GLY A 128 -4.54 -20.74 -2.12
N ALA A 129 -5.03 -19.55 -1.74
CA ALA A 129 -6.39 -19.08 -1.98
C ALA A 129 -6.39 -18.07 -3.16
N PRO A 130 -7.57 -17.65 -3.66
CA PRO A 130 -7.63 -16.55 -4.61
C PRO A 130 -6.94 -15.29 -4.07
N PRO A 131 -6.09 -14.62 -4.88
CA PRO A 131 -5.42 -13.37 -4.50
C PRO A 131 -6.39 -12.28 -4.08
N ASP A 132 -5.92 -11.36 -3.24
CA ASP A 132 -6.71 -10.21 -2.82
C ASP A 132 -7.21 -9.38 -4.01
N LYS A 133 -8.44 -8.89 -3.86
CA LYS A 133 -9.08 -7.93 -4.76
C LYS A 133 -9.14 -6.59 -4.04
N ARG A 134 -8.77 -5.52 -4.77
CA ARG A 134 -8.71 -4.18 -4.21
C ARG A 134 -9.93 -3.78 -3.38
N GLY A 135 -9.69 -3.04 -2.31
CA GLY A 135 -10.70 -2.45 -1.45
C GLY A 135 -11.18 -3.40 -0.36
N SER A 136 -12.42 -3.24 0.10
CA SER A 136 -12.98 -4.07 1.16
C SER A 136 -14.47 -4.26 0.98
N ASP A 137 -14.86 -4.89 -0.13
CA ASP A 137 -16.23 -5.33 -0.29
C ASP A 137 -16.56 -6.30 0.86
N LEU A 138 -17.65 -6.05 1.58
CA LEU A 138 -18.09 -6.91 2.68
C LEU A 138 -18.41 -8.34 2.22
N ALA A 139 -18.66 -8.54 0.92
CA ALA A 139 -18.81 -9.87 0.35
C ALA A 139 -17.51 -10.71 0.35
N ASP A 140 -16.36 -10.06 0.51
CA ASP A 140 -15.04 -10.71 0.56
C ASP A 140 -14.54 -10.96 1.99
N ALA A 141 -15.27 -10.47 3.01
CA ALA A 141 -14.99 -10.76 4.40
C ALA A 141 -15.05 -12.28 4.71
N HIS A 142 -14.20 -12.75 5.63
CA HIS A 142 -14.09 -14.16 6.02
C HIS A 142 -13.60 -15.10 4.90
N HIS A 143 -13.16 -14.59 3.75
CA HIS A 143 -12.57 -15.40 2.69
C HIS A 143 -11.04 -15.46 2.82
N ALA A 144 -10.48 -16.66 2.66
CA ALA A 144 -9.04 -16.82 2.65
C ALA A 144 -8.42 -16.08 1.44
N GLY A 145 -7.26 -15.43 1.65
CA GLY A 145 -6.57 -14.64 0.64
C GLY A 145 -7.07 -13.22 0.44
N GLN A 146 -8.28 -12.87 0.87
CA GLN A 146 -8.80 -11.50 0.78
C GLN A 146 -8.37 -10.67 2.00
N THR A 147 -8.12 -9.39 1.82
CA THR A 147 -7.61 -8.48 2.85
C THR A 147 -8.50 -7.23 2.93
N ASP A 148 -8.58 -6.64 4.12
CA ASP A 148 -9.10 -5.28 4.28
C ASP A 148 -7.97 -4.28 4.50
N CYS A 149 -8.31 -2.99 4.64
CA CYS A 149 -7.29 -1.96 4.91
C CYS A 149 -6.48 -2.23 6.18
N ILE A 150 -7.01 -2.99 7.15
CA ILE A 150 -6.33 -3.30 8.40
C ILE A 150 -5.32 -4.43 8.17
N ASP A 151 -5.70 -5.45 7.42
CA ASP A 151 -4.83 -6.52 6.96
C ASP A 151 -3.67 -5.95 6.15
N GLU A 152 -3.98 -5.16 5.13
CA GLU A 152 -3.01 -4.53 4.23
C GLU A 152 -1.99 -3.67 4.98
N ALA A 153 -2.46 -2.74 5.81
CA ALA A 153 -1.58 -1.93 6.64
C ALA A 153 -0.69 -2.79 7.57
N THR A 154 -1.20 -3.91 8.08
CA THR A 154 -0.44 -4.84 8.93
C THR A 154 0.58 -5.64 8.13
N ASN A 155 0.23 -6.09 6.93
CA ASN A 155 1.08 -6.89 6.04
C ASN A 155 2.22 -6.07 5.46
N THR A 156 1.95 -4.87 4.95
CA THR A 156 2.99 -3.96 4.47
C THR A 156 3.90 -3.53 5.63
N THR A 157 3.37 -3.25 6.82
CA THR A 157 4.22 -2.96 8.01
C THR A 157 5.10 -4.16 8.38
N THR A 158 4.57 -5.38 8.23
CA THR A 158 5.31 -6.61 8.48
C THR A 158 6.51 -6.74 7.55
N LEU A 159 6.28 -6.50 6.25
CA LEU A 159 7.35 -6.44 5.25
C LEU A 159 8.38 -5.36 5.59
N LEU A 160 7.93 -4.13 5.87
CA LEU A 160 8.83 -3.01 6.15
C LEU A 160 9.72 -3.29 7.38
N LEU A 161 9.18 -3.87 8.45
CA LEU A 161 9.97 -4.27 9.62
C LEU A 161 11.00 -5.34 9.28
N HIS A 162 10.62 -6.33 8.47
CA HIS A 162 11.53 -7.38 8.01
C HIS A 162 12.70 -6.81 7.20
N LEU A 163 12.41 -5.86 6.31
CA LEU A 163 13.40 -5.14 5.50
C LEU A 163 14.32 -4.26 6.37
N GLU A 164 13.76 -3.52 7.34
CA GLU A 164 14.54 -2.68 8.24
C GLU A 164 15.47 -3.51 9.13
N GLN A 165 14.99 -4.62 9.70
CA GLN A 165 15.78 -5.52 10.53
C GLN A 165 17.02 -6.06 9.80
N ARG A 166 16.94 -6.18 8.47
CA ARG A 166 18.03 -6.63 7.58
C ARG A 166 18.89 -5.51 7.03
N GLY A 167 18.62 -4.27 7.42
CA GLY A 167 19.35 -3.09 6.96
C GLY A 167 19.08 -2.74 5.50
N LEU A 168 17.98 -3.22 4.91
CA LEU A 168 17.59 -2.88 3.54
C LEU A 168 16.94 -1.49 3.46
N LEU A 169 16.22 -1.07 4.52
CA LEU A 169 15.75 0.31 4.69
C LEU A 169 16.87 1.17 5.30
N ARG A 170 17.60 1.90 4.46
CA ARG A 170 18.70 2.79 4.85
C ARG A 170 18.22 4.21 5.13
N PHE A 171 17.22 4.67 4.40
CA PHE A 171 16.73 6.03 4.48
C PHE A 171 15.44 6.16 5.28
N HIS A 172 14.67 5.09 5.44
CA HIS A 172 13.42 5.12 6.19
C HIS A 172 13.47 4.30 7.48
N HIS A 173 12.59 4.66 8.40
CA HIS A 173 12.35 3.96 9.66
C HIS A 173 10.86 3.64 9.78
N VAL A 174 10.51 2.40 10.07
CA VAL A 174 9.10 2.01 10.19
C VAL A 174 8.45 2.74 11.36
N GLN A 175 7.26 3.29 11.12
CA GLN A 175 6.44 3.96 12.11
C GLN A 175 5.19 3.14 12.40
N ARG A 176 4.45 3.55 13.45
CA ARG A 176 3.13 3.02 13.72
C ARG A 176 2.23 3.26 12.48
N PRO A 177 1.44 2.27 12.04
CA PRO A 177 0.43 2.48 11.01
C PRO A 177 -0.58 3.56 11.42
N GLU A 178 -0.99 4.35 10.45
CA GLU A 178 -1.96 5.42 10.65
C GLU A 178 -3.33 5.03 10.13
N SER A 179 -4.37 5.68 10.66
CA SER A 179 -5.74 5.44 10.22
C SER A 179 -6.58 6.71 10.24
N ARG A 180 -7.58 6.76 9.36
CA ARG A 180 -8.56 7.85 9.31
C ARG A 180 -9.96 7.31 9.04
N GLY A 181 -10.95 8.15 9.28
CA GLY A 181 -12.35 7.79 9.15
C GLY A 181 -12.88 7.00 10.35
N ALA A 182 -14.12 6.53 10.25
CA ALA A 182 -14.79 5.78 11.30
C ALA A 182 -15.70 4.70 10.71
N PHE A 183 -15.87 3.59 11.44
CA PHE A 183 -16.70 2.45 11.04
C PHE A 183 -16.33 1.91 9.64
N LEU A 184 -17.30 1.76 8.74
CA LEU A 184 -17.11 1.24 7.38
C LEU A 184 -16.31 2.17 6.45
N TYR A 185 -15.96 3.37 6.93
CA TYR A 185 -15.13 4.34 6.20
C TYR A 185 -13.73 4.47 6.83
N ALA A 186 -13.37 3.55 7.73
CA ALA A 186 -12.02 3.50 8.28
C ALA A 186 -11.06 3.03 7.19
N HIS A 187 -9.95 3.74 7.04
CA HIS A 187 -8.85 3.36 6.16
C HIS A 187 -7.56 3.44 6.97
N ALA A 188 -6.82 2.33 6.97
CA ALA A 188 -5.50 2.23 7.57
C ALA A 188 -4.42 2.08 6.50
N THR A 189 -3.20 2.48 6.84
CA THR A 189 -2.03 2.42 5.95
C THR A 189 -0.74 2.22 6.74
N ALA A 190 0.24 1.53 6.14
CA ALA A 190 1.58 1.41 6.71
C ALA A 190 2.35 2.73 6.55
N VAL A 191 3.21 3.05 7.52
CA VAL A 191 3.94 4.33 7.55
C VAL A 191 5.43 4.11 7.78
N MET A 192 6.25 4.87 7.06
CA MET A 192 7.69 4.92 7.22
C MET A 192 8.17 6.37 7.25
N ARG A 193 9.05 6.69 8.19
CA ARG A 193 9.65 8.02 8.36
C ARG A 193 10.94 8.11 7.57
N ASP A 194 11.05 9.07 6.67
CA ASP A 194 12.33 9.44 6.07
C ASP A 194 13.25 10.02 7.16
N ARG A 195 14.39 9.35 7.40
CA ARG A 195 15.38 9.71 8.42
C ARG A 195 16.14 10.99 8.11
N THR A 196 16.10 11.44 6.85
CA THR A 196 16.84 12.62 6.37
C THR A 196 16.02 13.89 6.49
N THR A 197 14.70 13.80 6.29
CA THR A 197 13.78 14.94 6.34
C THR A 197 12.88 14.94 7.57
N GLY A 198 12.66 13.78 8.20
CA GLY A 198 11.66 13.59 9.25
C GLY A 198 10.23 13.46 8.72
N THR A 199 10.03 13.51 7.40
CA THR A 199 8.71 13.38 6.77
C THR A 199 8.24 11.93 6.81
N ASP A 200 6.98 11.73 7.20
CA ASP A 200 6.32 10.43 7.16
C ASP A 200 5.74 10.19 5.77
N TRP A 201 5.96 8.98 5.26
CA TRP A 201 5.47 8.48 3.98
C TRP A 201 4.62 7.24 4.23
N ILE A 202 3.53 7.13 3.47
CA ILE A 202 2.69 5.93 3.46
C ILE A 202 3.22 4.91 2.46
N ALA A 203 2.94 3.64 2.70
CA ALA A 203 3.04 2.55 1.74
C ALA A 203 1.70 1.80 1.79
N ASP A 204 0.86 2.01 0.78
CA ASP A 204 -0.56 1.68 0.84
C ASP A 204 -1.01 0.85 -0.38
N SER A 205 -1.25 -0.43 -0.12
CA SER A 205 -1.70 -1.44 -1.08
C SER A 205 -3.22 -1.57 -1.15
N TRP A 206 -3.99 -1.00 -0.22
CA TRP A 206 -5.38 -1.41 0.03
C TRP A 206 -6.30 -1.37 -1.19
N MET A 207 -6.09 -0.40 -2.07
CA MET A 207 -6.95 -0.18 -3.22
C MET A 207 -6.28 -0.60 -4.52
N ARG A 208 -5.36 -1.54 -4.41
CA ARG A 208 -4.66 -2.23 -5.49
C ARG A 208 -5.05 -3.70 -5.43
N ASP A 209 -5.13 -4.35 -6.59
CA ASP A 209 -5.24 -5.80 -6.59
C ASP A 209 -3.90 -6.38 -6.13
N SER A 210 -3.90 -7.61 -5.57
CA SER A 210 -2.68 -8.17 -5.00
C SER A 210 -1.51 -8.18 -6.00
N GLY A 211 -0.41 -7.55 -5.59
CA GLY A 211 0.82 -7.46 -6.37
C GLY A 211 0.86 -6.39 -7.46
N ASP A 212 -0.11 -5.47 -7.49
CA ASP A 212 -0.08 -4.24 -8.29
C ASP A 212 0.72 -3.11 -7.58
N PRO A 213 1.18 -2.09 -8.32
CA PRO A 213 1.90 -0.96 -7.73
C PRO A 213 1.10 -0.22 -6.66
N ILE A 214 1.75 0.04 -5.54
CA ILE A 214 1.13 0.64 -4.36
C ILE A 214 1.24 2.17 -4.35
N ASP A 215 0.45 2.80 -3.51
CA ASP A 215 0.57 4.23 -3.26
C ASP A 215 1.72 4.49 -2.29
N VAL A 216 2.71 5.28 -2.71
CA VAL A 216 3.80 5.77 -1.84
C VAL A 216 3.88 7.29 -1.94
N MET A 217 3.41 7.97 -0.90
CA MET A 217 3.30 9.44 -0.87
C MET A 217 3.46 10.00 0.55
N PRO A 218 3.65 11.31 0.73
CA PRO A 218 3.67 11.92 2.06
C PRO A 218 2.38 11.64 2.82
N LEU A 219 2.48 11.32 4.11
CA LEU A 219 1.33 11.01 4.97
C LEU A 219 0.33 12.18 5.04
N GLU A 220 0.81 13.42 5.08
CA GLU A 220 -0.04 14.61 5.05
C GLU A 220 -0.85 14.70 3.75
N GLU A 221 -0.25 14.35 2.62
CA GLU A 221 -0.93 14.30 1.33
C GLU A 221 -2.01 13.20 1.34
N TRP A 222 -1.69 12.01 1.84
CA TRP A 222 -2.67 10.93 2.00
C TRP A 222 -3.88 11.38 2.82
N PHE A 223 -3.68 12.05 3.96
CA PHE A 223 -4.77 12.60 4.78
C PHE A 223 -5.62 13.63 4.04
N SER A 224 -5.02 14.45 3.16
CA SER A 224 -5.71 15.52 2.43
C SER A 224 -6.62 15.01 1.31
N ARG A 225 -6.37 13.80 0.79
CA ARG A 225 -7.14 13.22 -0.31
C ARG A 225 -8.47 12.67 0.22
N ALA A 226 -9.60 13.13 -0.32
CA ALA A 226 -10.84 12.38 -0.22
C ALA A 226 -10.65 11.09 -1.04
N TYR A 227 -10.78 9.93 -0.41
CA TYR A 227 -10.45 8.69 -1.11
C TYR A 227 -11.52 8.36 -2.17
N VAL A 228 -11.07 8.04 -3.38
CA VAL A 228 -11.87 7.63 -4.53
C VAL A 228 -11.15 6.42 -5.13
N ASP A 229 -11.86 5.33 -5.45
CA ASP A 229 -11.26 4.17 -6.11
C ASP A 229 -10.56 4.65 -7.40
N PRO A 230 -9.25 4.40 -7.59
CA PRO A 230 -8.48 4.92 -8.71
C PRO A 230 -9.00 4.47 -10.09
N VAL A 231 -9.89 3.47 -10.12
CA VAL A 231 -10.57 3.02 -11.35
C VAL A 231 -12.06 3.38 -11.42
N SER A 232 -12.58 4.20 -10.49
CA SER A 232 -13.99 4.67 -10.49
C SER A 232 -14.23 5.97 -11.26
#